data_AF-A0A293MCT9-F1
#
_entry.id   AF-A0A293MCT9-F1
#
_cell.length_a   1.000
_cell.length_b   1.000
_cell.length_c   1.000
_cell.angle_alpha   90.00
_cell.angle_beta   90.00
_cell.angle_gamma   90.00
#
_symmetry.space_group_name_H-M   'P 1'
#
loop_
_entity.id
_entity.type
_entity.pdbx_description
1 polymer ?
#
loop_
_entity_poly.entity_id
_entity_poly.type
_entity_poly.pdbx_seq_one_letter_code
_entity_poly.pdbx_strand_id
1 'polypeptide(L)'
;MLSRTVFKTLIQDTVGTVAFELLPFSEQCVIGFLEKYWAAKGVVDVSKQELHKIATETVRKYAEALANSKRPFDNPLLLRMIAELEQDSLSEGKSALRPQIPEENRNMFNIYRRFVDYKHKIYATERVNLPLDTATPATLHEAKQAREESDRKLRLLSVIVVFSKEWRDKLLTPDESNAIQPKGGLLSAVSESLLGCGLVDGEQNGIPLFIHKTFAELYAAQFLFRKIKDTKHDAHSITPLVFEMYIDRGYRQVMEFLDNFAAECNPVHSAIINGLDNFAAECNPVHSAIINGNDSYLRGIATEKSMADVDAFGRTVLHAAALHGYQETLNRFDVSDCLKRRDTFGATPFMYLDKFRDWHGLGHILCPIRGCEDCLE
;
A
#
# COMPACT_ATOMS: atom_id res chain seq x y z
N MET A 1 -27.88 -19.49 6.30
CA MET A 1 -26.60 -19.58 5.56
C MET A 1 -25.65 -18.52 6.07
N LEU A 2 -24.37 -18.86 6.29
CA LEU A 2 -23.31 -17.87 6.47
C LEU A 2 -22.96 -17.32 5.09
N SER A 3 -23.08 -16.02 4.89
CA SER A 3 -22.70 -15.39 3.63
C SER A 3 -21.80 -14.19 3.89
N ARG A 4 -20.94 -13.85 2.92
CA ARG A 4 -20.26 -12.55 2.93
C ARG A 4 -21.34 -11.47 2.87
N THR A 5 -21.19 -10.40 3.65
CA THR A 5 -22.17 -9.31 3.82
C THR A 5 -22.70 -8.75 2.49
N VAL A 6 -21.85 -8.74 1.44
CA VAL A 6 -22.20 -8.32 0.08
C VAL A 6 -23.25 -9.18 -0.64
N PHE A 7 -23.44 -10.44 -0.24
CA PHE A 7 -24.45 -11.34 -0.84
C PHE A 7 -25.70 -11.50 0.01
N LYS A 8 -25.82 -10.74 1.10
CA LYS A 8 -26.91 -10.85 2.06
C LYS A 8 -28.27 -10.72 1.39
N THR A 9 -28.53 -9.61 0.71
CA THR A 9 -29.81 -9.34 0.04
C THR A 9 -30.09 -10.40 -1.01
N LEU A 10 -29.12 -10.71 -1.87
CA LEU A 10 -29.27 -11.73 -2.91
C LEU A 10 -29.66 -13.10 -2.34
N ILE A 11 -29.03 -13.55 -1.24
CA ILE A 11 -29.34 -14.84 -0.61
C ILE A 11 -30.68 -14.80 0.12
N GLN A 12 -30.99 -13.70 0.81
CA GLN A 12 -32.29 -13.55 1.46
C GLN A 12 -33.43 -13.58 0.43
N ASP A 13 -33.26 -12.90 -0.70
CA ASP A 13 -34.24 -12.85 -1.79
C ASP A 13 -34.36 -14.20 -2.52
N THR A 14 -33.25 -14.93 -2.70
CA THR A 14 -33.25 -16.20 -3.43
C THR A 14 -33.73 -17.37 -2.58
N VAL A 15 -33.35 -17.42 -1.30
CA VAL A 15 -33.53 -18.58 -0.42
C VAL A 15 -34.69 -18.37 0.58
N GLY A 16 -35.23 -17.15 0.68
CA GLY A 16 -36.36 -16.84 1.57
C GLY A 16 -36.04 -17.02 3.06
N THR A 17 -34.76 -16.93 3.44
CA THR A 17 -34.29 -17.15 4.81
C THR A 17 -33.38 -16.03 5.28
N VAL A 18 -33.24 -15.84 6.59
CA VAL A 18 -32.35 -14.83 7.18
C VAL A 18 -30.90 -15.22 6.93
N ALA A 19 -30.14 -14.35 6.27
CA ALA A 19 -28.70 -14.52 6.12
C ALA A 19 -27.99 -14.04 7.40
N PHE A 20 -27.12 -14.88 7.94
CA PHE A 20 -26.27 -14.51 9.07
C PHE A 20 -25.04 -13.77 8.55
N GLU A 21 -24.72 -12.65 9.18
CA GLU A 21 -23.52 -11.88 8.89
C GLU A 21 -22.36 -12.34 9.78
N LEU A 22 -21.17 -12.40 9.19
CA LEU A 22 -19.95 -12.45 9.98
C LEU A 22 -19.69 -11.05 10.52
N LEU A 23 -19.75 -10.93 11.84
CA LEU A 23 -19.39 -9.70 12.52
C LEU A 23 -17.86 -9.55 12.53
N PRO A 24 -17.36 -8.30 12.41
CA PRO A 24 -16.00 -7.95 12.81
C PRO A 24 -15.59 -8.57 14.14
N PHE A 25 -14.32 -8.89 14.28
CA PHE A 25 -13.77 -9.23 15.60
C PHE A 25 -13.90 -8.02 16.51
N SER A 26 -14.41 -8.23 17.73
CA SER A 26 -14.33 -7.21 18.76
C SER A 26 -12.87 -6.97 19.14
N GLU A 27 -12.56 -5.82 19.71
CA GLU A 27 -11.21 -5.50 20.19
C GLU A 27 -10.67 -6.60 21.13
N GLN A 28 -11.52 -7.10 22.04
CA GLN A 28 -11.18 -8.21 22.94
C GLN A 28 -10.89 -9.52 22.20
N CYS A 29 -11.59 -9.80 21.10
CA CYS A 29 -11.27 -10.95 20.26
C CYS A 29 -9.92 -10.80 19.57
N VAL A 30 -9.58 -9.60 19.11
CA VAL A 30 -8.28 -9.30 18.49
C VAL A 30 -7.15 -9.43 19.50
N ILE A 31 -7.29 -8.84 20.69
CA ILE A 31 -6.33 -8.97 21.79
C ILE A 31 -6.12 -10.44 22.16
N GLY A 32 -7.21 -11.18 22.38
CA GLY A 32 -7.15 -12.60 22.73
C GLY A 32 -6.57 -13.48 21.60
N PHE A 33 -6.70 -13.08 20.33
CA PHE A 33 -6.02 -13.73 19.23
C PHE A 33 -4.50 -13.52 19.31
N LEU A 34 -4.03 -12.28 19.49
CA LEU A 34 -2.60 -11.96 19.56
C LEU A 34 -1.91 -12.71 20.71
N GLU A 35 -2.51 -12.70 21.90
CA GLU A 35 -1.99 -13.42 23.07
C GLU A 35 -1.81 -14.92 22.77
N LYS A 36 -2.85 -15.56 22.23
CA LYS A 36 -2.81 -16.99 21.89
C LYS A 36 -1.82 -17.29 20.78
N TYR A 37 -1.76 -16.41 19.78
CA TYR A 37 -0.86 -16.56 18.64
C TYR A 37 0.60 -16.52 19.08
N TRP A 38 0.99 -15.50 19.84
CA TRP A 38 2.36 -15.34 20.35
C TRP A 38 2.75 -16.43 21.35
N ALA A 39 1.85 -16.81 22.25
CA ALA A 39 2.09 -17.92 23.17
C ALA A 39 2.33 -19.25 22.40
N ALA A 40 1.51 -19.53 21.38
CA ALA A 40 1.67 -20.72 20.54
C ALA A 40 2.97 -20.71 19.70
N LYS A 41 3.52 -19.52 19.46
CA LYS A 41 4.76 -19.31 18.71
C LYS A 41 6.03 -19.24 19.58
N GLY A 42 5.91 -19.53 20.88
CA GLY A 42 7.06 -19.71 21.77
C GLY A 42 7.45 -18.46 22.57
N VAL A 43 6.59 -17.43 22.63
CA VAL A 43 6.78 -16.32 23.58
C VAL A 43 6.47 -16.83 24.99
N VAL A 44 7.50 -17.31 25.69
CA VAL A 44 7.38 -17.97 27.01
C VAL A 44 7.86 -17.13 28.19
N ASP A 45 8.72 -16.14 27.94
CA ASP A 45 9.37 -15.33 28.99
C ASP A 45 8.55 -14.08 29.39
N VAL A 46 7.36 -13.91 28.84
CA VAL A 46 6.49 -12.75 29.09
C VAL A 46 5.34 -13.17 30.00
N SER A 47 5.16 -12.46 31.12
CA SER A 47 4.03 -12.72 32.02
C SER A 47 2.70 -12.50 31.31
N LYS A 48 1.63 -13.23 31.71
CA LYS A 48 0.30 -13.07 31.11
C LYS A 48 -0.22 -11.62 31.14
N GLN A 49 0.08 -10.89 32.22
CA GLN A 49 -0.30 -9.47 32.36
C GLN A 49 0.47 -8.58 31.38
N GLU A 50 1.77 -8.82 31.23
CA GLU A 50 2.60 -8.06 30.29
C GLU A 50 2.22 -8.38 28.84
N LEU A 51 1.93 -9.65 28.52
CA LEU A 51 1.48 -10.07 27.19
C LEU A 51 0.14 -9.41 26.82
N HIS A 52 -0.79 -9.32 27.78
CA HIS A 52 -2.06 -8.63 27.59
C HIS A 52 -1.86 -7.12 27.32
N LYS A 53 -0.97 -6.49 28.08
CA LYS A 53 -0.62 -5.07 27.88
C LYS A 53 -0.03 -4.83 26.50
N ILE A 54 0.93 -5.66 26.08
CA ILE A 54 1.55 -5.60 24.74
C ILE A 54 0.49 -5.79 23.66
N ALA A 55 -0.37 -6.80 23.77
CA ALA A 55 -1.43 -7.05 22.78
C ALA A 55 -2.39 -5.87 22.67
N THR A 56 -2.80 -5.29 23.81
CA THR A 56 -3.68 -4.11 23.85
C THR A 56 -3.02 -2.90 23.21
N GLU A 57 -1.74 -2.64 23.53
CA GLU A 57 -0.99 -1.55 22.91
C GLU A 57 -0.84 -1.73 21.39
N THR A 58 -0.55 -2.95 20.92
CA THR A 58 -0.47 -3.26 19.49
C THR A 58 -1.79 -2.99 18.79
N VAL A 59 -2.92 -3.46 19.36
CA VAL A 59 -4.25 -3.23 18.78
C VAL A 59 -4.53 -1.73 18.66
N ARG A 60 -4.27 -0.96 19.72
CA ARG A 60 -4.45 0.50 19.71
C ARG A 60 -3.58 1.17 18.63
N LYS A 61 -2.28 0.86 18.60
CA LYS A 61 -1.29 1.44 17.67
C LYS A 61 -1.67 1.21 16.20
N TYR A 62 -2.08 -0.01 15.85
CA TYR A 62 -2.47 -0.33 14.48
C TYR A 62 -3.90 0.13 14.15
N ALA A 63 -4.81 0.23 15.12
CA ALA A 63 -6.11 0.85 14.90
C ALA A 63 -5.97 2.34 14.52
N GLU A 64 -5.06 3.06 15.19
CA GLU A 64 -4.74 4.46 14.89
C GLU A 64 -4.05 4.58 13.53
N ALA A 65 -2.97 3.84 13.29
CA ALA A 65 -2.21 3.92 12.04
C ALA A 65 -2.99 3.51 10.78
N LEU A 66 -4.07 2.75 10.96
CA LEU A 66 -4.92 2.25 9.87
C LEU A 66 -6.35 2.81 9.94
N ALA A 67 -6.58 3.89 10.69
CA ALA A 67 -7.91 4.47 10.89
C ALA A 67 -8.63 4.78 9.56
N ASN A 68 -7.88 5.23 8.55
CA ASN A 68 -8.40 5.54 7.21
C ASN A 68 -8.82 4.31 6.39
N SER A 69 -8.33 3.12 6.73
CA SER A 69 -8.58 1.89 5.96
C SER A 69 -9.89 1.17 6.30
N LYS A 70 -10.77 1.77 7.13
CA LYS A 70 -12.02 1.18 7.66
C LYS A 70 -11.79 -0.21 8.28
N ARG A 71 -11.60 -0.22 9.60
CA ARG A 71 -11.54 -1.44 10.44
C ARG A 71 -10.42 -2.41 10.01
N PRO A 72 -9.16 -2.08 10.33
CA PRO A 72 -7.99 -2.86 9.89
C PRO A 72 -8.02 -4.35 10.28
N PHE A 73 -8.63 -4.66 11.42
CA PHE A 73 -8.73 -6.02 11.95
C PHE A 73 -9.90 -6.82 11.37
N ASP A 74 -10.71 -6.24 10.49
CA ASP A 74 -11.73 -6.97 9.72
C ASP A 74 -11.09 -7.85 8.65
N ASN A 75 -9.82 -7.61 8.32
CA ASN A 75 -9.01 -8.47 7.45
C ASN A 75 -8.19 -9.46 8.31
N PRO A 76 -8.57 -10.76 8.36
CA PRO A 76 -7.88 -11.74 9.18
C PRO A 76 -6.43 -11.98 8.75
N LEU A 77 -6.12 -11.80 7.45
CA LEU A 77 -4.74 -11.86 6.98
C LEU A 77 -3.94 -10.70 7.55
N LEU A 78 -4.46 -9.47 7.49
CA LEU A 78 -3.75 -8.29 8.00
C LEU A 78 -3.46 -8.44 9.51
N LEU A 79 -4.45 -8.90 10.28
CA LEU A 79 -4.27 -9.24 11.68
C LEU A 79 -3.16 -10.30 11.90
N ARG A 80 -3.16 -11.37 11.11
CA ARG A 80 -2.12 -12.40 11.18
C ARG A 80 -0.74 -11.85 10.83
N MET A 81 -0.63 -11.01 9.80
CA MET A 81 0.65 -10.40 9.40
C MET A 81 1.18 -9.48 10.50
N ILE A 82 0.33 -8.67 11.13
CA ILE A 82 0.70 -7.84 12.30
C ILE A 82 1.20 -8.74 13.43
N ALA A 83 0.49 -9.83 13.73
CA ALA A 83 0.90 -10.77 14.76
C ALA A 83 2.27 -11.41 14.48
N GLU A 84 2.53 -11.82 13.23
CA GLU A 84 3.82 -12.38 12.81
C GLU A 84 4.95 -11.34 12.89
N LEU A 85 4.69 -10.10 12.45
CA LEU A 85 5.70 -9.04 12.41
C LEU A 85 6.10 -8.53 13.79
N GLU A 86 5.15 -8.42 14.73
CA GLU A 86 5.42 -7.98 16.10
C GLU A 86 5.98 -9.11 16.99
N GLN A 87 5.88 -10.37 16.56
CA GLN A 87 6.41 -11.52 17.32
C GLN A 87 7.92 -11.46 17.51
N ASP A 88 8.67 -11.02 16.49
CA ASP A 88 10.13 -10.93 16.55
C ASP A 88 10.61 -9.98 17.66
N SER A 89 9.82 -8.95 17.99
CA SER A 89 10.09 -8.05 19.11
C SER A 89 9.89 -8.69 20.49
N LEU A 90 9.25 -9.86 20.56
CA LEU A 90 8.88 -10.56 21.81
C LEU A 90 9.77 -11.78 22.12
N SER A 91 10.56 -12.25 21.15
CA SER A 91 11.14 -13.60 21.18
C SER A 91 12.57 -13.69 21.74
N GLU A 92 13.20 -12.60 22.18
CA GLU A 92 14.57 -12.64 22.72
C GLU A 92 14.69 -12.06 24.14
N GLY A 93 14.79 -12.95 25.12
CA GLY A 93 15.21 -12.62 26.47
C GLY A 93 16.67 -12.20 26.52
N LYS A 94 16.94 -10.89 26.36
CA LYS A 94 18.02 -10.08 26.97
C LYS A 94 18.25 -8.80 26.16
N SER A 95 17.91 -7.66 26.76
CA SER A 95 18.68 -6.41 26.68
C SER A 95 19.31 -6.03 25.32
N ALA A 96 18.48 -5.92 24.28
CA ALA A 96 18.62 -4.91 23.25
C ALA A 96 17.24 -4.80 22.60
N LEU A 97 16.52 -3.71 22.87
CA LEU A 97 15.29 -3.38 22.17
C LEU A 97 15.55 -3.47 20.67
N ARG A 98 15.11 -4.55 20.00
CA ARG A 98 14.74 -4.38 18.59
C ARG A 98 13.59 -3.38 18.61
N PRO A 99 13.72 -2.23 17.93
CA PRO A 99 12.66 -1.24 17.96
C PRO A 99 11.38 -1.93 17.49
N GLN A 100 10.30 -1.78 18.26
CA GLN A 100 8.95 -2.05 17.77
C GLN A 100 8.82 -1.41 16.39
N ILE A 101 8.01 -1.98 15.49
CA ILE A 101 7.84 -1.41 14.15
C ILE A 101 7.53 0.08 14.31
N PRO A 102 8.37 0.97 13.73
CA PRO A 102 8.18 2.40 13.86
C PRO A 102 6.77 2.79 13.41
N GLU A 103 6.19 3.82 14.02
CA GLU A 103 4.80 4.17 13.79
C GLU A 103 4.50 4.45 12.31
N GLU A 104 5.43 5.11 11.62
CA GLU A 104 5.39 5.38 10.19
C GLU A 104 5.36 4.11 9.31
N ASN A 105 5.79 2.98 9.87
CA ASN A 105 5.84 1.69 9.19
C ASN A 105 4.62 0.79 9.49
N ARG A 106 3.64 1.28 10.27
CA ARG A 106 2.41 0.53 10.60
C ARG A 106 1.28 0.72 9.59
N ASN A 107 1.53 1.40 8.48
CA ASN A 107 0.57 1.48 7.38
C ASN A 107 0.49 0.16 6.59
N MET A 108 -0.61 -0.03 5.86
CA MET A 108 -0.89 -1.26 5.14
C MET A 108 0.21 -1.62 4.13
N PHE A 109 0.70 -0.65 3.36
CA PHE A 109 1.77 -0.88 2.38
C PHE A 109 3.03 -1.48 3.03
N ASN A 110 3.47 -0.91 4.15
CA ASN A 110 4.64 -1.37 4.88
C ASN A 110 4.44 -2.72 5.56
N ILE A 111 3.24 -3.01 6.07
CA ILE A 111 2.91 -4.34 6.61
C ILE A 111 3.03 -5.40 5.52
N TYR A 112 2.40 -5.19 4.36
CA TYR A 112 2.45 -6.16 3.26
C TYR A 112 3.88 -6.32 2.71
N ARG A 113 4.65 -5.24 2.56
CA ARG A 113 6.06 -5.31 2.13
C ARG A 113 6.93 -6.10 3.09
N ARG A 114 6.84 -5.80 4.39
CA ARG A 114 7.61 -6.52 5.41
C ARG A 114 7.26 -8.00 5.43
N PHE A 115 5.99 -8.33 5.20
CA PHE A 115 5.58 -9.72 5.08
C PHE A 115 6.17 -10.41 3.83
N VAL A 116 6.24 -9.70 2.69
CA VAL A 116 6.92 -10.19 1.48
C VAL A 116 8.42 -10.42 1.76
N ASP A 117 9.08 -9.48 2.45
CA ASP A 117 10.48 -9.61 2.86
C ASP A 117 10.69 -10.84 3.75
N TYR A 118 9.81 -11.03 4.73
CA TYR A 118 9.80 -12.19 5.63
C TYR A 118 9.66 -13.51 4.86
N LYS A 119 8.74 -13.58 3.89
CA LYS A 119 8.55 -14.78 3.05
C LYS A 119 9.77 -15.11 2.20
N HIS A 120 10.41 -14.09 1.62
CA HIS A 120 11.66 -14.28 0.89
C HIS A 120 12.81 -14.71 1.80
N LYS A 121 12.87 -14.17 3.03
CA LYS A 121 13.86 -14.59 4.02
C LYS A 121 13.69 -16.07 4.37
N ILE A 122 12.47 -16.50 4.72
CA ILE A 122 12.14 -17.90 4.99
C ILE A 122 12.52 -18.80 3.82
N TYR A 123 12.16 -18.41 2.60
CA TYR A 123 12.50 -19.21 1.42
C TYR A 123 14.02 -19.39 1.28
N ALA A 124 14.79 -18.30 1.40
CA ALA A 124 16.24 -18.35 1.32
C ALA A 124 16.85 -19.24 2.43
N THR A 125 16.39 -19.08 3.68
CA THR A 125 16.97 -19.79 4.83
C THR A 125 16.53 -21.24 4.92
N GLU A 126 15.24 -21.53 4.72
CA GLU A 126 14.67 -22.87 4.96
C GLU A 126 14.65 -23.75 3.71
N ARG A 127 14.51 -23.17 2.52
CA ARG A 127 14.44 -23.94 1.27
C ARG A 127 15.73 -23.96 0.48
N VAL A 128 16.46 -22.85 0.46
CA VAL A 128 17.75 -22.76 -0.25
C VAL A 128 18.94 -22.99 0.70
N ASN A 129 18.70 -23.13 2.01
CA ASN A 129 19.74 -23.30 3.04
C ASN A 129 20.84 -22.21 2.96
N LEU A 130 20.46 -20.98 2.65
CA LEU A 130 21.36 -19.84 2.59
C LEU A 130 21.44 -19.17 3.98
N PRO A 131 22.58 -19.23 4.68
CA PRO A 131 22.75 -18.54 5.96
C PRO A 131 23.04 -17.06 5.69
N LEU A 132 21.97 -16.27 5.54
CA LEU A 132 22.06 -14.84 5.21
C LEU A 132 22.94 -14.04 6.18
N ASP A 133 23.00 -14.44 7.45
CA ASP A 133 23.74 -13.74 8.51
C ASP A 133 25.26 -13.98 8.45
N THR A 134 25.71 -15.02 7.75
CA THR A 134 27.14 -15.35 7.55
C THR A 134 27.54 -15.40 6.08
N ALA A 135 26.64 -14.98 5.18
CA ALA A 135 26.83 -15.04 3.74
C ALA A 135 27.91 -14.06 3.25
N THR A 136 28.69 -14.51 2.28
CA THR A 136 29.66 -13.64 1.61
C THR A 136 28.94 -12.57 0.77
N PRO A 137 29.58 -11.44 0.42
CA PRO A 137 29.00 -10.43 -0.47
C PRO A 137 28.53 -11.00 -1.82
N ALA A 138 29.25 -11.98 -2.38
CA ALA A 138 28.86 -12.65 -3.62
C ALA A 138 27.56 -13.45 -3.45
N THR A 139 27.45 -14.22 -2.37
CA THR A 139 26.26 -14.98 -2.01
C THR A 139 25.04 -14.08 -1.78
N LEU A 140 25.23 -12.94 -1.11
CA LEU A 140 24.17 -11.93 -0.91
C LEU A 140 23.72 -11.31 -2.24
N HIS A 141 24.66 -11.07 -3.16
CA HIS A 141 24.34 -10.55 -4.48
C HIS A 141 23.53 -11.56 -5.31
N GLU A 142 23.91 -12.84 -5.32
CA GLU A 142 23.14 -13.92 -5.98
C GLU A 142 21.73 -14.06 -5.40
N ALA A 143 21.60 -14.02 -4.06
CA ALA A 143 20.30 -14.06 -3.40
C ALA A 143 19.42 -12.86 -3.79
N LYS A 144 20.01 -11.67 -3.92
CA LYS A 144 19.31 -10.46 -4.38
C LYS A 144 18.84 -10.60 -5.84
N GLN A 145 19.66 -11.18 -6.72
CA GLN A 145 19.27 -11.43 -8.11
C GLN A 145 18.14 -12.45 -8.21
N ALA A 146 18.24 -13.57 -7.48
CA ALA A 146 17.19 -14.59 -7.44
C ALA A 146 15.86 -14.02 -6.92
N ARG A 147 15.93 -13.16 -5.90
CA ARG A 147 14.77 -12.43 -5.38
C ARG A 147 14.16 -11.50 -6.43
N GLU A 148 14.96 -10.68 -7.11
CA GLU A 148 14.45 -9.77 -8.12
C GLU A 148 13.79 -10.51 -9.29
N GLU A 149 14.35 -11.66 -9.70
CA GLU A 149 13.71 -12.51 -10.71
C GLU A 149 12.38 -13.12 -10.22
N SER A 150 12.31 -13.54 -8.96
CA SER A 150 11.05 -13.96 -8.33
C SER A 150 10.01 -12.82 -8.32
N ASP A 151 10.41 -11.62 -7.88
CA ASP A 151 9.53 -10.45 -7.85
C ASP A 151 9.07 -10.06 -9.27
N ARG A 152 9.93 -10.22 -10.29
CA ARG A 152 9.57 -10.00 -11.71
C ARG A 152 8.46 -10.93 -12.18
N LYS A 153 8.54 -12.20 -11.82
CA LYS A 153 7.51 -13.20 -12.12
C LYS A 153 6.19 -12.86 -11.41
N LEU A 154 6.24 -12.52 -10.13
CA LEU A 154 5.06 -12.14 -9.34
C LEU A 154 4.34 -10.90 -9.88
N ARG A 155 5.09 -9.90 -10.36
CA ARG A 155 4.53 -8.72 -11.05
C ARG A 155 3.75 -9.07 -12.32
N LEU A 156 4.25 -10.00 -13.13
CA LEU A 156 3.53 -10.43 -14.34
C LEU A 156 2.29 -11.28 -13.99
N LEU A 157 2.40 -12.14 -12.99
CA LEU A 157 1.27 -12.94 -12.51
C LEU A 157 0.17 -12.08 -11.90
N SER A 158 0.52 -11.03 -11.17
CA SER A 158 -0.47 -10.14 -10.58
C SER A 158 -1.28 -9.39 -11.64
N VAL A 159 -0.70 -9.08 -12.80
CA VAL A 159 -1.41 -8.46 -13.93
C VAL A 159 -2.56 -9.35 -14.42
N ILE A 160 -2.39 -10.67 -14.42
CA ILE A 160 -3.44 -11.64 -14.80
C ILE A 160 -4.62 -11.55 -13.83
N VAL A 161 -4.33 -11.43 -12.53
CA VAL A 161 -5.30 -11.46 -11.43
C VAL A 161 -6.04 -10.13 -11.29
N VAL A 162 -5.34 -9.01 -11.46
CA VAL A 162 -5.84 -7.67 -11.12
C VAL A 162 -6.48 -6.98 -12.31
N PHE A 163 -5.88 -7.04 -13.49
CA PHE A 163 -6.33 -6.25 -14.64
C PHE A 163 -7.23 -7.06 -15.57
N SER A 164 -8.27 -6.43 -16.10
CA SER A 164 -9.16 -7.05 -17.09
C SER A 164 -8.39 -7.33 -18.38
N LYS A 165 -8.93 -8.19 -19.26
CA LYS A 165 -8.30 -8.47 -20.55
C LYS A 165 -8.01 -7.19 -21.34
N GLU A 166 -8.97 -6.27 -21.38
CA GLU A 166 -8.83 -4.99 -22.07
C GLU A 166 -7.64 -4.17 -21.54
N TRP A 167 -7.48 -4.09 -20.21
CA TRP A 167 -6.35 -3.40 -19.60
C TRP A 167 -5.03 -4.11 -19.86
N ARG A 168 -5.01 -5.44 -19.83
CA ARG A 168 -3.79 -6.22 -20.12
C ARG A 168 -3.30 -5.99 -21.55
N ASP A 169 -4.22 -5.97 -22.52
CA ASP A 169 -3.88 -5.75 -23.93
C ASP A 169 -3.28 -4.35 -24.17
N LYS A 170 -3.62 -3.37 -23.32
CA LYS A 170 -3.07 -2.00 -23.35
C LYS A 170 -1.77 -1.84 -22.54
N LEU A 171 -1.59 -2.61 -21.46
CA LEU A 171 -0.48 -2.44 -20.50
C LEU A 171 0.75 -3.29 -20.82
N LEU A 172 0.56 -4.48 -21.39
CA LEU A 172 1.62 -5.46 -21.60
C LEU A 172 2.33 -5.25 -22.94
N THR A 173 3.65 -5.43 -22.96
CA THR A 173 4.38 -5.58 -24.22
C THR A 173 4.04 -6.93 -24.88
N PRO A 174 4.34 -7.11 -26.18
CA PRO A 174 4.17 -8.41 -26.84
C PRO A 174 4.88 -9.56 -26.10
N ASP A 175 6.10 -9.32 -25.60
CA ASP A 175 6.87 -10.34 -24.86
C ASP A 175 6.25 -10.68 -23.50
N GLU A 176 5.79 -9.67 -22.76
CA GLU A 176 5.10 -9.88 -21.49
C GLU A 176 3.76 -10.61 -21.68
N SER A 177 3.01 -10.22 -22.72
CA SER A 177 1.76 -10.88 -23.11
C SER A 177 1.97 -12.35 -23.45
N ASN A 178 3.01 -12.66 -24.23
CA ASN A 178 3.38 -14.04 -24.55
C ASN A 178 3.80 -14.84 -23.30
N ALA A 179 4.52 -14.22 -22.36
CA ALA A 179 4.98 -14.89 -21.14
C ALA A 179 3.83 -15.34 -20.22
N ILE A 180 2.71 -14.60 -20.21
CA ILE A 180 1.55 -14.89 -19.34
C ILE A 180 0.45 -15.74 -19.99
N GLN A 181 0.63 -16.19 -21.24
CA GLN A 181 -0.36 -17.05 -21.90
C GLN A 181 -0.51 -18.40 -21.18
N PRO A 182 -1.64 -19.11 -21.33
CA PRO A 182 -1.87 -20.42 -20.68
C PRO A 182 -0.80 -21.49 -20.94
N LYS A 183 -0.09 -21.40 -22.07
CA LYS A 183 1.04 -22.29 -22.43
C LYS A 183 2.41 -21.62 -22.25
N GLY A 184 2.44 -20.41 -21.69
CA GLY A 184 3.65 -19.67 -21.39
C GLY A 184 4.40 -20.30 -20.21
N GLY A 185 5.73 -20.21 -20.21
CA GLY A 185 6.58 -20.81 -19.19
C GLY A 185 6.35 -20.29 -17.76
N LEU A 186 5.61 -19.18 -17.61
CA LEU A 186 5.35 -18.58 -16.30
C LEU A 186 4.20 -19.28 -15.54
N LEU A 187 3.09 -19.61 -16.22
CA LEU A 187 1.98 -20.31 -15.59
C LEU A 187 2.30 -21.80 -15.34
N SER A 188 3.14 -22.41 -16.20
CA SER A 188 3.68 -23.75 -15.91
C SER A 188 4.55 -23.74 -14.65
N ALA A 189 5.41 -22.73 -14.48
CA ALA A 189 6.24 -22.59 -13.28
C ALA A 189 5.43 -22.37 -11.99
N VAL A 190 4.26 -21.70 -12.07
CA VAL A 190 3.31 -21.61 -10.95
C VAL A 190 2.75 -22.98 -10.60
N SER A 191 2.29 -23.72 -11.61
CA SER A 191 1.66 -25.04 -11.45
C SER A 191 2.63 -26.08 -10.88
N GLU A 192 3.92 -25.94 -11.20
CA GLU A 192 5.00 -26.79 -10.72
C GLU A 192 5.59 -26.30 -9.37
N SER A 193 5.00 -25.27 -8.75
CA SER A 193 5.45 -24.67 -7.48
C SER A 193 6.91 -24.15 -7.51
N LEU A 194 7.39 -23.72 -8.67
CA LEU A 194 8.78 -23.29 -8.91
C LEU A 194 9.04 -21.80 -8.57
N LEU A 195 8.04 -21.06 -8.10
CA LEU A 195 8.19 -19.66 -7.67
C LEU A 195 8.78 -19.51 -6.27
N GLY A 196 8.70 -20.55 -5.45
CA GLY A 196 9.46 -20.68 -4.19
C GLY A 196 9.01 -19.83 -3.00
N CYS A 197 8.61 -18.56 -3.20
CA CYS A 197 8.38 -17.61 -2.11
C CYS A 197 7.09 -17.83 -1.29
N GLY A 198 6.20 -18.75 -1.68
CA GLY A 198 4.97 -19.07 -0.94
C GLY A 198 3.90 -17.97 -0.93
N LEU A 199 3.95 -17.03 -1.86
CA LEU A 199 2.94 -15.98 -2.05
C LEU A 199 1.87 -16.35 -3.09
N VAL A 200 2.17 -17.34 -3.94
CA VAL A 200 1.27 -17.93 -4.93
C VAL A 200 1.20 -19.42 -4.66
N ASP A 201 -0.01 -19.95 -4.56
CA ASP A 201 -0.32 -21.34 -4.23
C ASP A 201 -1.05 -22.00 -5.42
N GLY A 202 -0.31 -22.18 -6.50
CA GLY A 202 -0.81 -22.78 -7.73
C GLY A 202 -1.67 -21.85 -8.60
N GLU A 203 -2.44 -22.48 -9.46
CA GLU A 203 -3.24 -21.84 -10.51
C GLU A 203 -4.61 -22.52 -10.59
N GLN A 204 -5.62 -21.74 -10.98
CA GLN A 204 -6.94 -22.27 -11.32
C GLN A 204 -7.47 -21.59 -12.59
N ASN A 205 -7.72 -22.37 -13.64
CA ASN A 205 -8.35 -21.92 -14.89
C ASN A 205 -7.63 -20.73 -15.57
N GLY A 206 -6.30 -20.75 -15.63
CA GLY A 206 -5.47 -19.68 -16.17
C GLY A 206 -5.17 -18.55 -15.17
N ILE A 207 -5.66 -18.65 -13.92
CA ILE A 207 -5.56 -17.57 -12.92
C ILE A 207 -4.66 -18.00 -11.76
N PRO A 208 -3.53 -17.31 -11.52
CA PRO A 208 -2.66 -17.56 -10.37
C PRO A 208 -3.39 -17.33 -9.04
N LEU A 209 -3.24 -18.26 -8.11
CA LEU A 209 -3.85 -18.19 -6.78
C LEU A 209 -2.89 -17.54 -5.79
N PHE A 210 -2.93 -16.22 -5.66
CA PHE A 210 -2.23 -15.56 -4.56
C PHE A 210 -2.86 -15.94 -3.23
N ILE A 211 -2.03 -16.08 -2.18
CA ILE A 211 -2.51 -16.37 -0.81
C ILE A 211 -3.55 -15.35 -0.33
N HIS A 212 -3.51 -14.13 -0.89
CA HIS A 212 -4.55 -13.13 -0.78
C HIS A 212 -4.48 -12.16 -1.96
N LYS A 213 -5.64 -11.69 -2.44
CA LYS A 213 -5.76 -10.75 -3.58
C LYS A 213 -4.90 -9.49 -3.40
N THR A 214 -4.79 -8.98 -2.17
CA THR A 214 -4.02 -7.76 -1.89
C THR A 214 -2.52 -7.89 -2.17
N PHE A 215 -1.94 -9.10 -2.16
CA PHE A 215 -0.57 -9.29 -2.66
C PHE A 215 -0.50 -9.12 -4.18
N ALA A 216 -1.50 -9.61 -4.92
CA ALA A 216 -1.58 -9.33 -6.34
C ALA A 216 -1.74 -7.83 -6.58
N GLU A 217 -2.58 -7.13 -5.82
CA GLU A 217 -2.74 -5.67 -5.92
C GLU A 217 -1.44 -4.91 -5.63
N LEU A 218 -0.66 -5.33 -4.62
CA LEU A 218 0.68 -4.77 -4.32
C LEU A 218 1.65 -4.98 -5.50
N TYR A 219 1.75 -6.19 -6.03
CA TYR A 219 2.66 -6.48 -7.15
C TYR A 219 2.19 -5.83 -8.46
N ALA A 220 0.88 -5.69 -8.67
CA ALA A 220 0.33 -4.96 -9.81
C ALA A 220 0.66 -3.46 -9.70
N ALA A 221 0.58 -2.87 -8.50
CA ALA A 221 1.03 -1.51 -8.27
C ALA A 221 2.55 -1.36 -8.53
N GLN A 222 3.36 -2.32 -8.07
CA GLN A 222 4.80 -2.32 -8.33
C GLN A 222 5.12 -2.46 -9.82
N PHE A 223 4.32 -3.25 -10.57
CA PHE A 223 4.42 -3.37 -12.02
C PHE A 223 4.17 -2.02 -12.71
N LEU A 224 3.06 -1.34 -12.39
CA LEU A 224 2.75 -0.02 -12.94
C LEU A 224 3.83 1.00 -12.59
N PHE A 225 4.28 1.04 -11.33
CA PHE A 225 5.32 1.95 -10.86
C PHE A 225 6.60 1.85 -11.71
N ARG A 226 7.06 0.62 -11.95
CA ARG A 226 8.26 0.36 -12.74
C ARG A 226 8.07 0.75 -14.19
N LYS A 227 6.96 0.36 -14.83
CA LYS A 227 6.68 0.77 -16.21
C LYS A 227 6.60 2.28 -16.39
N ILE A 228 6.00 3.02 -15.45
CA ILE A 228 5.99 4.49 -15.49
C ILE A 228 7.41 5.04 -15.39
N LYS A 229 8.23 4.52 -14.47
CA LYS A 229 9.64 4.93 -14.33
C LYS A 229 10.47 4.66 -15.58
N ASP A 230 10.24 3.53 -16.23
CA ASP A 230 11.00 3.10 -17.41
C ASP A 230 10.59 3.87 -18.68
N THR A 231 9.38 4.45 -18.72
CA THR A 231 8.80 5.11 -19.92
C THR A 231 8.68 6.63 -19.80
N LYS A 232 9.37 7.29 -18.86
CA LYS A 232 9.21 8.72 -18.51
C LYS A 232 9.29 9.72 -19.67
N HIS A 233 9.80 9.33 -20.84
CA HIS A 233 9.91 10.18 -22.04
C HIS A 233 9.53 9.47 -23.35
N ASP A 234 8.76 8.38 -23.28
CA ASP A 234 8.37 7.58 -24.44
C ASP A 234 6.94 7.90 -24.91
N ALA A 235 6.72 7.95 -26.22
CA ALA A 235 5.41 8.07 -26.84
C ALA A 235 4.51 6.85 -26.53
N HIS A 236 5.09 5.72 -26.13
CA HIS A 236 4.39 4.52 -25.66
C HIS A 236 4.20 4.48 -24.13
N SER A 237 4.29 5.61 -23.45
CA SER A 237 4.08 5.66 -21.99
C SER A 237 2.68 5.19 -21.60
N ILE A 238 2.62 4.29 -20.61
CA ILE A 238 1.35 3.83 -20.02
C ILE A 238 0.71 4.88 -19.10
N THR A 239 1.33 6.04 -18.96
CA THR A 239 0.95 7.05 -18.00
C THR A 239 -0.50 7.54 -18.16
N PRO A 240 -1.02 7.85 -19.37
CA PRO A 240 -2.43 8.23 -19.54
C PRO A 240 -3.39 7.13 -19.10
N LEU A 241 -3.05 5.87 -19.42
CA LEU A 241 -3.83 4.68 -19.04
C LEU A 241 -3.90 4.54 -17.52
N VAL A 242 -2.76 4.68 -16.82
CA VAL A 242 -2.74 4.61 -15.36
C VAL A 242 -3.50 5.79 -14.74
N PHE A 243 -3.43 6.97 -15.35
CA PHE A 243 -4.20 8.11 -14.87
C PHE A 243 -5.72 7.85 -14.93
N GLU A 244 -6.23 7.17 -15.95
CA GLU A 244 -7.63 6.75 -16.04
C GLU A 244 -8.03 5.78 -14.90
N MET A 245 -7.12 4.88 -14.50
CA MET A 245 -7.38 3.91 -13.42
C MET A 245 -7.67 4.54 -12.06
N TYR A 246 -7.18 5.76 -11.80
CA TYR A 246 -7.49 6.49 -10.56
C TYR A 246 -9.00 6.78 -10.40
N ILE A 247 -9.76 6.87 -11.49
CA ILE A 247 -11.22 7.11 -11.43
C ILE A 247 -11.98 5.82 -11.12
N ASP A 248 -11.46 4.68 -11.57
CA ASP A 248 -12.12 3.41 -11.41
C ASP A 248 -11.93 2.87 -9.99
N ARG A 249 -13.03 2.86 -9.23
CA ARG A 249 -13.05 2.35 -7.85
C ARG A 249 -12.61 0.89 -7.75
N GLY A 250 -12.68 0.12 -8.85
CA GLY A 250 -12.18 -1.25 -8.94
C GLY A 250 -10.66 -1.35 -8.77
N TYR A 251 -9.91 -0.29 -9.04
CA TYR A 251 -8.44 -0.25 -8.92
C TYR A 251 -7.95 0.53 -7.70
N ARG A 252 -8.84 0.99 -6.82
CA ARG A 252 -8.48 1.81 -5.64
C ARG A 252 -7.30 1.25 -4.86
N GLN A 253 -7.34 -0.04 -4.51
CA GLN A 253 -6.27 -0.64 -3.69
C GLN A 253 -4.91 -0.66 -4.40
N VAL A 254 -4.92 -0.87 -5.71
CA VAL A 254 -3.71 -0.84 -6.55
C VAL A 254 -3.16 0.58 -6.59
N MET A 255 -4.03 1.59 -6.74
CA MET A 255 -3.64 3.00 -6.77
C MET A 255 -3.08 3.45 -5.42
N GLU A 256 -3.67 3.05 -4.29
CA GLU A 256 -3.12 3.32 -2.95
C GLU A 256 -1.70 2.76 -2.77
N PHE A 257 -1.43 1.54 -3.25
CA PHE A 257 -0.08 0.99 -3.23
C PHE A 257 0.86 1.69 -4.22
N LEU A 258 0.35 2.08 -5.39
CA LEU A 258 1.12 2.81 -6.40
C LEU A 258 1.59 4.16 -5.86
N ASP A 259 0.71 4.86 -5.16
CA ASP A 259 1.00 6.12 -4.47
C ASP A 259 2.09 5.94 -3.42
N ASN A 260 1.98 4.90 -2.60
CA ASN A 260 3.00 4.58 -1.60
C ASN A 260 4.38 4.27 -2.22
N PHE A 261 4.44 3.55 -3.35
CA PHE A 261 5.69 3.35 -4.07
C PHE A 261 6.30 4.67 -4.58
N ALA A 262 5.46 5.59 -5.05
CA ALA A 262 5.94 6.88 -5.53
C ALA A 262 6.47 7.77 -4.41
N ALA A 263 5.84 7.68 -3.24
CA ALA A 263 6.14 8.49 -2.07
C ALA A 263 7.26 7.96 -1.17
N GLU A 264 7.75 6.74 -1.40
CA GLU A 264 8.72 6.06 -0.53
C GLU A 264 9.98 6.88 -0.23
N CYS A 265 10.47 7.66 -1.20
CA CYS A 265 11.66 8.51 -1.01
C CYS A 265 11.35 9.91 -0.46
N ASN A 266 10.08 10.20 -0.16
CA ASN A 266 9.63 11.52 0.24
C ASN A 266 8.72 11.42 1.49
N PRO A 267 9.25 11.71 2.69
CA PRO A 267 8.50 11.60 3.95
C PRO A 267 7.20 12.40 3.95
N VAL A 268 7.18 13.54 3.26
CA VAL A 268 6.02 14.42 3.13
C VAL A 268 4.89 13.73 2.35
N HIS A 269 5.23 13.12 1.21
CA HIS A 269 4.23 12.43 0.42
C HIS A 269 3.75 11.16 1.15
N SER A 270 4.66 10.45 1.80
CA SER A 270 4.35 9.23 2.56
C SER A 270 3.37 9.51 3.70
N ALA A 271 3.54 10.61 4.42
CA ALA A 271 2.64 10.99 5.52
C ALA A 271 1.24 11.39 5.01
N ILE A 272 1.14 12.10 3.87
CA ILE A 272 -0.14 12.44 3.23
C ILE A 272 -0.89 11.17 2.81
N ILE A 273 -0.23 10.29 2.06
CA ILE A 273 -0.85 9.07 1.53
C ILE A 273 -1.31 8.13 2.65
N ASN A 274 -0.55 8.05 3.75
CA ASN A 274 -0.87 7.16 4.86
C ASN A 274 -1.80 7.80 5.91
N GLY A 275 -2.11 9.09 5.80
CA GLY A 275 -2.99 9.83 6.72
C GLY A 275 -2.57 9.66 8.19
N LEU A 276 -1.28 9.87 8.46
CA LEU A 276 -0.71 9.76 9.80
C LEU A 276 -0.92 11.08 10.57
N ASP A 277 -1.99 11.14 11.36
CA ASP A 277 -2.37 12.36 12.11
C ASP A 277 -1.40 12.69 13.27
N ASN A 278 -0.72 11.68 13.86
CA ASN A 278 -0.03 11.82 15.14
C ASN A 278 1.52 11.79 15.13
N PHE A 279 2.18 11.29 14.08
CA PHE A 279 3.66 11.16 14.07
C PHE A 279 4.41 12.21 13.25
N ALA A 280 3.69 13.11 12.58
CA ALA A 280 4.28 14.20 11.84
C ALA A 280 5.06 15.22 12.70
N ALA A 281 5.02 15.12 14.02
CA ALA A 281 5.72 16.01 14.93
C ALA A 281 7.26 15.81 14.92
N GLU A 282 7.77 14.62 14.59
CA GLU A 282 9.20 14.30 14.76
C GLU A 282 10.03 14.26 13.46
N CYS A 283 9.41 14.01 12.29
CA CYS A 283 10.17 13.87 11.02
C CYS A 283 9.90 14.97 9.97
N ASN A 284 8.73 15.63 9.99
CA ASN A 284 8.50 16.85 9.22
C ASN A 284 7.31 17.63 9.79
N PRO A 285 7.56 18.76 10.47
CA PRO A 285 6.53 19.46 11.23
C PRO A 285 5.37 20.00 10.35
N VAL A 286 5.57 20.14 9.03
CA VAL A 286 4.58 20.64 8.06
C VAL A 286 3.36 19.71 8.01
N HIS A 287 3.57 18.41 8.17
CA HIS A 287 2.51 17.39 8.16
C HIS A 287 1.61 17.49 9.40
N SER A 288 2.19 17.72 10.57
CA SER A 288 1.45 17.69 11.83
C SER A 288 0.48 18.85 11.90
N ALA A 289 0.88 19.99 11.38
CA ALA A 289 0.04 21.16 11.44
C ALA A 289 -0.91 21.31 10.24
N ILE A 290 -0.65 20.64 9.10
CA ILE A 290 -1.63 20.45 8.01
C ILE A 290 -2.79 19.57 8.50
N ILE A 291 -2.48 18.45 9.14
CA ILE A 291 -3.48 17.43 9.51
C ILE A 291 -4.23 17.78 10.81
N ASN A 292 -3.59 18.46 11.77
CA ASN A 292 -4.21 18.80 13.07
C ASN A 292 -4.79 20.24 13.15
N GLY A 293 -4.86 20.99 12.06
CA GLY A 293 -5.36 22.38 12.10
C GLY A 293 -4.55 23.36 12.97
N ASN A 294 -3.28 23.05 13.28
CA ASN A 294 -2.48 23.80 14.25
C ASN A 294 -1.75 25.00 13.61
N ASP A 295 -2.50 26.08 13.42
CA ASP A 295 -2.18 27.29 12.64
C ASP A 295 -0.87 28.02 13.07
N SER A 296 -0.44 27.90 14.32
CA SER A 296 0.78 28.57 14.82
C SER A 296 2.07 27.84 14.44
N TYR A 297 2.01 26.52 14.23
CA TYR A 297 3.17 25.68 13.95
C TYR A 297 3.51 25.64 12.44
N LEU A 298 2.50 25.64 11.55
CA LEU A 298 2.71 25.67 10.09
C LEU A 298 3.49 26.88 9.57
N ARG A 299 3.25 28.05 10.17
CA ARG A 299 3.90 29.30 9.77
C ARG A 299 5.42 29.27 9.94
N GLY A 300 5.97 28.36 10.75
CA GLY A 300 7.41 28.27 11.01
C GLY A 300 8.21 27.33 10.10
N ILE A 301 7.55 26.52 9.27
CA ILE A 301 8.14 25.27 8.74
C ILE A 301 7.77 24.97 7.29
N ALA A 302 6.62 25.45 6.80
CA ALA A 302 6.29 25.35 5.39
C ALA A 302 7.10 26.40 4.64
N THR A 303 8.17 25.94 4.00
CA THR A 303 9.02 26.79 3.15
C THR A 303 8.64 26.56 1.70
N GLU A 304 8.87 27.55 0.83
CA GLU A 304 8.72 27.37 -0.63
C GLU A 304 9.46 26.12 -1.13
N LYS A 305 10.61 25.80 -0.51
CA LYS A 305 11.42 24.63 -0.82
C LYS A 305 10.69 23.31 -0.56
N SER A 306 10.03 23.13 0.58
CA SER A 306 9.31 21.89 0.90
C SER A 306 8.05 21.70 0.05
N MET A 307 7.49 22.79 -0.49
CA MET A 307 6.35 22.76 -1.40
C MET A 307 6.75 22.44 -2.85
N ALA A 308 8.02 22.72 -3.20
CA ALA A 308 8.60 22.43 -4.51
C ALA A 308 9.12 20.98 -4.65
N ASP A 309 9.31 20.28 -3.53
CA ASP A 309 9.71 18.88 -3.50
C ASP A 309 8.68 18.00 -4.19
N VAL A 310 9.18 16.99 -4.92
CA VAL A 310 8.35 16.06 -5.68
C VAL A 310 8.59 14.62 -5.31
N ASP A 311 7.58 13.78 -5.51
CA ASP A 311 7.70 12.33 -5.43
C ASP A 311 8.25 11.71 -6.72
N ALA A 312 8.30 10.37 -6.80
CA ALA A 312 8.83 9.67 -7.97
C ALA A 312 8.03 9.90 -9.27
N PHE A 313 6.79 10.38 -9.17
CA PHE A 313 5.96 10.80 -10.30
C PHE A 313 6.01 12.30 -10.56
N GLY A 314 6.89 13.06 -9.90
CA GLY A 314 6.96 14.50 -10.10
C GLY A 314 5.78 15.26 -9.48
N ARG A 315 4.97 14.60 -8.65
CA ARG A 315 3.87 15.21 -7.92
C ARG A 315 4.43 16.02 -6.77
N THR A 316 3.89 17.22 -6.58
CA THR A 316 4.15 18.04 -5.39
C THR A 316 3.19 17.66 -4.26
N VAL A 317 3.43 18.23 -3.08
CA VAL A 317 2.52 18.15 -1.92
C VAL A 317 1.07 18.48 -2.29
N LEU A 318 0.85 19.47 -3.17
CA LEU A 318 -0.49 19.86 -3.61
C LEU A 318 -1.17 18.80 -4.49
N HIS A 319 -0.41 18.09 -5.34
CA HIS A 319 -0.96 17.00 -6.14
C HIS A 319 -1.44 15.87 -5.22
N ALA A 320 -0.62 15.48 -4.24
CA ALA A 320 -0.99 14.45 -3.27
C ALA A 320 -2.19 14.89 -2.41
N ALA A 321 -2.20 16.13 -1.93
CA ALA A 321 -3.33 16.66 -1.17
C ALA A 321 -4.63 16.68 -1.99
N ALA A 322 -4.57 17.07 -3.27
CA ALA A 322 -5.69 17.05 -4.19
C ALA A 322 -6.21 15.64 -4.46
N LEU A 323 -5.30 14.69 -4.73
CA LEU A 323 -5.62 13.29 -4.98
C LEU A 323 -6.33 12.63 -3.78
N HIS A 324 -5.91 12.95 -2.55
CA HIS A 324 -6.46 12.36 -1.33
C HIS A 324 -7.55 13.20 -0.64
N GLY A 325 -7.93 14.34 -1.22
CA GLY A 325 -9.01 15.18 -0.69
C GLY A 325 -8.68 15.93 0.61
N TYR A 326 -7.41 16.25 0.86
CA TYR A 326 -6.99 17.00 2.05
C TYR A 326 -7.16 18.52 1.87
N GLN A 327 -8.41 18.97 1.92
CA GLN A 327 -8.84 20.35 1.64
C GLN A 327 -8.13 21.41 2.48
N GLU A 328 -7.83 21.12 3.75
CA GLU A 328 -7.10 22.06 4.63
C GLU A 328 -5.70 22.40 4.12
N THR A 329 -5.03 21.45 3.45
CA THR A 329 -3.72 21.67 2.82
C THR A 329 -3.83 22.64 1.66
N LEU A 330 -4.89 22.52 0.85
CA LEU A 330 -5.07 23.28 -0.38
C LEU A 330 -5.43 24.74 -0.11
N ASN A 331 -6.14 25.01 0.99
CA ASN A 331 -6.60 26.36 1.36
C ASN A 331 -5.51 27.23 2.00
N ARG A 332 -4.35 26.66 2.36
CA ARG A 332 -3.34 27.34 3.20
C ARG A 332 -2.18 27.94 2.44
N PHE A 333 -2.01 27.61 1.17
CA PHE A 333 -0.87 28.06 0.39
C PHE A 333 -1.34 28.96 -0.77
N ASP A 334 -0.75 30.15 -0.87
CA ASP A 334 -0.92 31.05 -2.02
C ASP A 334 0.06 30.65 -3.12
N VAL A 335 -0.37 29.75 -4.02
CA VAL A 335 0.54 29.04 -4.94
C VAL A 335 -0.02 28.95 -6.35
N SER A 336 -0.30 30.11 -6.93
CA SER A 336 -0.58 30.26 -8.37
C SER A 336 0.32 29.35 -9.22
N ASP A 337 1.63 29.34 -8.95
CA ASP A 337 2.60 28.68 -9.82
C ASP A 337 2.72 27.18 -9.54
N CYS A 338 2.56 26.72 -8.30
CA CYS A 338 2.57 25.28 -8.00
C CYS A 338 1.27 24.58 -8.43
N LEU A 339 0.17 25.32 -8.56
CA LEU A 339 -1.08 24.81 -9.15
C LEU A 339 -1.00 24.63 -10.67
N LYS A 340 -0.04 25.29 -11.34
CA LYS A 340 0.21 25.15 -12.79
C LYS A 340 1.22 24.05 -13.12
N ARG A 341 1.98 23.57 -12.13
CA ARG A 341 2.97 22.52 -12.34
C ARG A 341 2.28 21.22 -12.76
N ARG A 342 2.81 20.59 -13.80
CA ARG A 342 2.37 19.26 -14.26
C ARG A 342 3.31 18.17 -13.72
N ASP A 343 2.73 17.07 -13.28
CA ASP A 343 3.45 15.88 -12.88
C ASP A 343 3.79 14.96 -14.08
N THR A 344 4.27 13.74 -13.83
CA THR A 344 4.58 12.75 -14.88
C THR A 344 3.34 12.40 -15.71
N PHE A 345 2.13 12.49 -15.12
CA PHE A 345 0.86 12.27 -15.81
C PHE A 345 0.42 13.46 -16.67
N GLY A 346 1.21 14.53 -16.70
CA GLY A 346 0.80 15.79 -17.31
C GLY A 346 -0.33 16.45 -16.52
N ALA A 347 -0.66 15.96 -15.32
CA ALA A 347 -1.77 16.45 -14.52
C ALA A 347 -1.28 17.55 -13.57
N THR A 348 -2.09 18.59 -13.40
CA THR A 348 -1.90 19.60 -12.36
C THR A 348 -2.65 19.20 -11.09
N PRO A 349 -2.39 19.79 -9.92
CA PRO A 349 -3.19 19.54 -8.72
C PRO A 349 -4.69 19.77 -8.96
N PHE A 350 -5.04 20.76 -9.79
CA PHE A 350 -6.42 21.05 -10.16
C PHE A 350 -7.06 19.91 -10.95
N MET A 351 -6.33 19.29 -11.88
CA MET A 351 -6.83 18.15 -12.66
C MET A 351 -7.12 16.94 -11.76
N TYR A 352 -6.38 16.75 -10.66
CA TYR A 352 -6.75 15.74 -9.67
C TYR A 352 -8.09 16.09 -8.99
N LEU A 353 -8.26 17.33 -8.52
CA LEU A 353 -9.51 17.77 -7.86
C LEU A 353 -10.76 17.62 -8.74
N ASP A 354 -10.67 18.10 -9.99
CA ASP A 354 -11.77 18.04 -10.95
C ASP A 354 -12.17 16.59 -11.24
N LYS A 355 -11.17 15.72 -11.41
CA LYS A 355 -11.36 14.31 -11.75
C LYS A 355 -12.04 13.51 -10.63
N PHE A 356 -11.89 13.91 -9.37
CA PHE A 356 -12.54 13.26 -8.22
C PHE A 356 -13.88 13.87 -7.80
N ARG A 357 -14.35 14.92 -8.50
CA ARG A 357 -15.63 15.61 -8.21
C ARG A 357 -15.76 16.07 -6.75
N ASP A 358 -14.66 16.49 -6.13
CA ASP A 358 -14.69 17.10 -4.80
C ASP A 358 -15.06 18.60 -4.90
N TRP A 359 -16.32 18.86 -5.21
CA TRP A 359 -16.87 20.20 -5.45
C TRP A 359 -16.71 21.18 -4.28
N HIS A 360 -16.53 20.68 -3.05
CA HIS A 360 -16.30 21.51 -1.87
C HIS A 360 -14.88 22.13 -1.87
N GLY A 361 -13.85 21.39 -2.31
CA GLY A 361 -12.50 21.92 -2.48
C GLY A 361 -12.37 22.91 -3.65
N LEU A 362 -13.12 22.66 -4.74
CA LEU A 362 -13.11 23.51 -5.93
C LEU A 362 -13.66 24.94 -5.67
N GLY A 363 -14.70 25.07 -4.86
CA GLY A 363 -15.34 26.37 -4.60
C GLY A 363 -14.43 27.43 -3.95
N HIS A 364 -13.46 27.00 -3.13
CA HIS A 364 -12.52 27.90 -2.45
C HIS A 364 -11.25 28.19 -3.27
N ILE A 365 -10.74 27.22 -4.03
CA ILE A 365 -9.56 27.37 -4.90
C ILE A 365 -9.87 28.24 -6.13
N LEU A 366 -11.10 28.21 -6.63
CA LEU A 366 -11.54 29.05 -7.76
C LEU A 366 -11.70 30.54 -7.40
N CYS A 367 -11.75 30.90 -6.11
CA CYS A 367 -11.90 32.29 -5.67
C CYS A 367 -10.67 33.16 -6.00
N PRO A 368 -9.42 32.72 -5.76
CA PRO A 368 -8.22 33.45 -6.20
C PRO A 368 -7.93 33.32 -7.71
N ILE A 369 -8.35 32.22 -8.38
CA ILE A 369 -8.04 31.97 -9.80
C ILE A 369 -8.93 32.79 -10.75
N ARG A 370 -10.09 33.29 -10.31
CA ARG A 370 -10.98 34.16 -11.10
C ARG A 370 -10.36 35.50 -11.56
N GLY A 371 -9.12 35.80 -11.16
CA GLY A 371 -8.31 36.90 -11.71
C GLY A 371 -7.30 36.51 -12.80
N CYS A 372 -7.20 35.25 -13.20
CA CYS A 372 -6.29 34.76 -14.25
C CYS A 372 -7.09 34.03 -15.33
N GLU A 373 -7.32 34.70 -16.47
CA GLU A 373 -8.11 34.19 -17.60
C GLU A 373 -7.47 32.99 -18.33
N ASP A 374 -6.23 32.62 -18.00
CA ASP A 374 -5.46 31.58 -18.73
C ASP A 374 -5.59 30.14 -18.16
N CYS A 375 -6.41 29.90 -17.14
CA CYS A 375 -6.43 28.61 -16.42
C CYS A 375 -7.53 27.62 -16.88
N LEU A 376 -8.33 27.95 -17.90
CA LEU A 376 -9.46 27.15 -18.38
C LEU A 376 -9.26 26.49 -19.76
N GLU A 377 -8.06 26.56 -20.32
CA GLU A 377 -7.62 25.80 -21.50
C GLU A 377 -6.57 24.75 -21.10
#